data_AF-A0A5D0HW25-F1
#
_entry.id   AF-A0A5D0HW25-F1
#
_cell.length_a   1.000
_cell.length_b   1.000
_cell.length_c   1.000
_cell.angle_alpha   90.00
_cell.angle_beta   90.00
_cell.angle_gamma   90.00
#
_symmetry.space_group_name_H-M   'P 1'
#
loop_
_entity.id
_entity.type
_entity.pdbx_description
1 polymer ?
#
loop_
_entity_poly.entity_id
_entity_poly.type
_entity_poly.pdbx_seq_one_letter_code
_entity_poly.pdbx_strand_id
1 'polypeptide(L)'
;MIKTRNILEIDQKLKTVILSLVMLLTIGTASLTAQENGTNKQKEKTNTEAKVTGLRNICVHVLKLEKTLKLYREILGFKLEDAVVFHGPGLEGMLVMKLKANDVKIHLSLTAPENWEQVGPIGNTNHNHFMLKVNDIKTIGDKLKAEGYELENDNYAKDKYTFFTGPNGEIIGLSAWD
;
A
#
# COMPACT_ATOMS: atom_id res chain seq x y z
N MET A 1 38.57 -51.65 -40.26
CA MET A 1 39.41 -51.28 -39.11
C MET A 1 39.40 -49.76 -38.99
N ILE A 2 38.40 -49.21 -38.30
CA ILE A 2 38.11 -47.76 -38.23
C ILE A 2 37.72 -47.41 -36.78
N LYS A 3 38.23 -46.27 -36.31
CA LYS A 3 37.77 -45.45 -35.17
C LYS A 3 37.96 -46.00 -33.74
N THR A 4 39.20 -45.93 -33.25
CA THR A 4 39.45 -45.81 -31.79
C THR A 4 40.13 -44.48 -31.42
N ARG A 5 40.63 -43.71 -32.40
CA ARG A 5 41.30 -42.41 -32.15
C ARG A 5 40.36 -41.25 -31.85
N ASN A 6 39.08 -41.31 -32.24
CA ASN A 6 38.17 -40.15 -32.10
C ASN A 6 37.51 -40.01 -30.72
N ILE A 7 37.47 -41.06 -29.90
CA ILE A 7 36.76 -41.00 -28.59
C ILE A 7 37.63 -40.33 -27.52
N LEU A 8 38.96 -40.52 -27.57
CA LEU A 8 39.89 -39.95 -26.60
C LEU A 8 40.00 -38.41 -26.74
N GLU A 9 39.98 -37.89 -27.97
CA GLU A 9 40.05 -36.43 -28.22
C GLU A 9 38.77 -35.70 -27.79
N ILE A 10 37.60 -36.36 -27.92
CA ILE A 10 36.31 -35.78 -27.51
C ILE A 10 36.24 -35.70 -25.98
N ASP A 11 36.71 -36.72 -25.27
CA ASP A 11 36.74 -36.74 -23.81
C ASP A 11 37.72 -35.69 -23.23
N GLN A 12 38.88 -35.50 -23.85
CA GLN A 12 39.80 -34.42 -23.47
C GLN A 12 39.19 -33.03 -23.70
N LYS A 13 38.58 -32.77 -24.86
CA LYS A 13 37.96 -31.47 -25.16
C LYS A 13 36.78 -31.17 -24.23
N LEU A 14 35.98 -32.18 -23.89
CA LEU A 14 34.86 -32.02 -22.95
C LEU A 14 35.35 -31.71 -21.53
N LYS A 15 36.41 -32.40 -21.07
CA LYS A 15 37.04 -32.13 -19.78
C LYS A 15 37.65 -30.73 -19.72
N THR A 16 38.29 -30.24 -20.79
CA THR A 16 38.85 -28.88 -20.83
C THR A 16 37.76 -27.80 -20.79
N VAL A 17 36.64 -28.02 -21.48
CA VAL A 17 35.49 -27.06 -21.49
C VAL A 17 34.78 -27.03 -20.14
N ILE A 18 34.63 -28.17 -19.47
CA ILE A 18 34.04 -28.22 -18.11
C ILE A 18 34.98 -27.55 -17.10
N LEU A 19 36.30 -27.75 -17.22
CA LEU A 19 37.28 -27.14 -16.31
C LEU A 19 37.31 -25.60 -16.45
N SER A 20 37.18 -25.07 -17.67
CA SER A 20 37.11 -23.62 -17.90
C SER A 20 35.79 -23.00 -17.41
N LEU A 21 34.68 -23.73 -17.45
CA LEU A 21 33.39 -23.24 -16.93
C LEU A 21 33.38 -23.12 -15.38
N VAL A 22 34.04 -24.05 -14.68
CA VAL A 22 34.13 -24.03 -13.20
C VAL A 22 35.07 -22.93 -12.71
N MET A 23 36.11 -22.58 -13.48
CA MET A 23 37.02 -21.48 -13.15
C MET A 23 36.37 -20.09 -13.27
N LEU A 24 35.40 -19.91 -14.17
CA LEU A 24 34.69 -18.63 -14.32
C LEU A 24 33.68 -18.33 -13.20
N LEU A 25 33.22 -19.35 -12.47
CA LEU A 25 32.20 -19.20 -11.42
C LEU A 25 32.77 -18.88 -10.02
N THR A 26 34.10 -18.83 -9.86
CA THR A 26 34.77 -18.65 -8.55
C THR A 26 35.46 -17.30 -8.34
N ILE A 27 35.41 -16.38 -9.31
CA ILE A 27 36.09 -15.06 -9.22
C ILE A 27 35.10 -13.90 -8.92
N GLY A 28 33.81 -14.19 -8.79
CA GLY A 28 32.76 -13.19 -8.62
C GLY A 28 32.40 -12.79 -7.19
N THR A 29 33.34 -12.72 -6.24
CA THR A 29 33.14 -12.05 -4.92
C THR A 29 34.43 -11.41 -4.41
N ALA A 30 35.18 -10.73 -5.28
CA ALA A 30 36.15 -9.74 -4.81
C ALA A 30 35.40 -8.44 -4.54
N SER A 31 35.15 -8.17 -3.27
CA SER A 31 34.68 -6.90 -2.74
C SER A 31 35.43 -5.74 -3.39
N LEU A 32 34.73 -4.94 -4.20
CA LEU A 32 35.16 -3.60 -4.58
C LEU A 32 35.22 -2.76 -3.30
N THR A 33 36.38 -2.75 -2.65
CA THR A 33 36.75 -1.64 -1.78
C THR A 33 37.10 -0.49 -2.71
N ALA A 34 36.14 0.42 -2.90
CA ALA A 34 36.42 1.71 -3.49
C ALA A 34 37.40 2.44 -2.56
N GLN A 35 38.65 2.60 -3.01
CA GLN A 35 39.61 3.51 -2.38
C GLN A 35 39.09 4.93 -2.54
N GLU A 36 38.57 5.49 -1.44
CA GLU A 36 38.24 6.90 -1.33
C GLU A 36 39.56 7.68 -1.22
N ASN A 37 39.98 8.32 -2.31
CA ASN A 37 41.08 9.27 -2.25
C ASN A 37 40.62 10.48 -1.42
N GLY A 38 41.25 10.64 -0.27
CA GLY A 38 41.08 11.76 0.64
C GLY A 38 41.19 13.09 -0.10
N THR A 39 40.04 13.71 -0.30
CA THR A 39 39.90 15.16 -0.16
C THR A 39 38.91 15.35 0.97
N ASN A 40 39.29 16.17 1.95
CA ASN A 40 38.47 16.60 3.07
C ASN A 40 37.20 17.30 2.56
N LYS A 41 36.23 16.54 2.05
CA LYS A 41 34.84 16.98 2.09
C LYS A 41 34.47 16.79 3.54
N GLN A 42 34.48 17.89 4.29
CA GLN A 42 33.60 18.01 5.45
C GLN A 42 32.29 17.35 5.03
N LYS A 43 31.94 16.22 5.66
CA LYS A 43 30.58 15.71 5.61
C LYS A 43 29.78 16.88 6.16
N GLU A 44 29.27 17.72 5.27
CA GLU A 44 28.19 18.62 5.59
C GLU A 44 27.17 17.67 6.17
N LYS A 45 27.03 17.76 7.50
CA LYS A 45 25.90 17.19 8.20
C LYS A 45 24.76 18.02 7.65
N THR A 46 24.24 17.62 6.49
CA THR A 46 22.93 18.05 6.04
C THR A 46 22.04 17.56 7.16
N ASN A 47 21.73 18.43 8.11
CA ASN A 47 20.65 18.24 9.03
C ASN A 47 19.45 18.02 8.11
N THR A 48 19.13 16.77 7.81
CA THR A 48 17.97 16.42 7.03
C THR A 48 16.80 16.90 7.85
N GLU A 49 16.31 18.08 7.49
CA GLU A 49 15.18 18.70 8.16
C GLU A 49 14.04 17.68 8.19
N ALA A 50 13.42 17.53 9.35
CA ALA A 50 12.29 16.65 9.51
C ALA A 50 11.17 17.14 8.57
N LYS A 51 10.82 16.33 7.57
CA LYS A 51 9.77 16.63 6.61
C LYS A 51 8.88 15.42 6.35
N VAL A 52 7.61 15.68 6.04
CA VAL A 52 6.70 14.65 5.54
C VAL A 52 7.19 14.19 4.17
N THR A 53 7.37 12.89 4.01
CA THR A 53 7.83 12.28 2.75
C THR A 53 6.70 11.61 1.97
N GLY A 54 5.47 11.61 2.50
CA GLY A 54 4.30 11.03 1.87
C GLY A 54 3.20 10.68 2.87
N LEU A 55 2.11 10.11 2.35
CA LEU A 55 1.00 9.57 3.14
C LEU A 55 1.20 8.06 3.34
N ARG A 56 1.23 7.61 4.59
CA ARG A 56 1.41 6.18 4.90
C ARG A 56 0.09 5.41 4.87
N ASN A 57 -0.93 5.93 5.54
CA ASN A 57 -2.28 5.38 5.59
C ASN A 57 -3.27 6.43 6.08
N ILE A 58 -4.54 6.23 5.75
CA ILE A 58 -5.69 6.87 6.40
C ILE A 58 -6.31 5.81 7.31
N CYS A 59 -6.54 6.15 8.58
CA CYS A 59 -7.16 5.24 9.55
C CYS A 59 -8.59 5.66 9.84
N VAL A 60 -9.52 4.72 9.77
CA VAL A 60 -10.94 4.91 10.08
C VAL A 60 -11.31 3.97 11.22
N HIS A 61 -11.81 4.52 12.31
CA HIS A 61 -12.37 3.72 13.40
C HIS A 61 -13.75 3.20 13.01
N VAL A 62 -13.95 1.90 13.13
CA VAL A 62 -15.17 1.23 12.68
C VAL A 62 -16.18 1.18 13.81
N LEU A 63 -17.32 1.84 13.60
CA LEU A 63 -18.50 1.83 14.47
C LEU A 63 -19.62 0.93 13.91
N LYS A 64 -19.70 0.80 12.59
CA LYS A 64 -20.71 -0.02 11.90
C LYS A 64 -20.05 -0.92 10.87
N LEU A 65 -19.62 -2.11 11.31
CA LEU A 65 -18.79 -3.01 10.51
C LEU A 65 -19.37 -3.32 9.13
N GLU A 66 -20.61 -3.82 9.07
CA GLU A 66 -21.24 -4.24 7.81
C GLU A 66 -21.36 -3.07 6.82
N LYS A 67 -21.87 -1.92 7.29
CA LYS A 67 -22.00 -0.71 6.45
C LYS A 67 -20.64 -0.20 5.98
N THR A 68 -19.62 -0.29 6.83
CA THR A 68 -18.24 0.11 6.50
C THR A 68 -17.67 -0.81 5.42
N LEU A 69 -17.79 -2.13 5.58
CA LEU A 69 -17.28 -3.07 4.58
C LEU A 69 -17.99 -2.91 3.23
N LYS A 70 -19.31 -2.70 3.24
CA LYS A 70 -20.07 -2.42 2.03
C LYS A 70 -19.58 -1.16 1.33
N LEU A 71 -19.43 -0.05 2.07
CA LEU A 71 -18.92 1.20 1.52
C LEU A 71 -17.52 1.04 0.92
N TYR A 72 -16.54 0.62 1.73
CA TYR A 72 -15.14 0.65 1.32
C TYR A 72 -14.81 -0.45 0.30
N ARG A 73 -15.35 -1.66 0.43
CA ARG A 73 -14.99 -2.79 -0.43
C ARG A 73 -15.86 -2.91 -1.68
N GLU A 74 -17.16 -2.68 -1.57
CA GLU A 74 -18.11 -2.93 -2.66
C GLU A 74 -18.39 -1.66 -3.47
N ILE A 75 -18.62 -0.53 -2.81
CA ILE A 75 -18.94 0.74 -3.49
C ILE A 75 -17.65 1.43 -3.98
N LEU A 76 -16.70 1.66 -3.07
CA LEU A 76 -15.43 2.33 -3.38
C LEU A 76 -14.38 1.39 -3.99
N GLY A 77 -14.63 0.08 -3.95
CA GLY A 77 -13.84 -0.91 -4.69
C GLY A 77 -12.49 -1.29 -4.07
N PHE A 78 -12.19 -0.88 -2.83
CA PHE A 78 -10.96 -1.29 -2.16
C PHE A 78 -10.89 -2.81 -1.98
N LYS A 79 -9.68 -3.36 -2.09
CA LYS A 79 -9.41 -4.78 -1.84
C LYS A 79 -8.74 -4.96 -0.48
N LEU A 80 -9.06 -6.04 0.21
CA LEU A 80 -8.37 -6.42 1.43
C LEU A 80 -6.94 -6.84 1.05
N GLU A 81 -5.95 -6.13 1.55
CA GLU A 81 -4.53 -6.45 1.39
C GLU A 81 -4.05 -7.37 2.51
N ASP A 82 -4.45 -7.08 3.76
CA ASP A 82 -4.00 -7.77 4.96
C ASP A 82 -4.95 -7.50 6.13
N ALA A 83 -4.91 -8.31 7.19
CA ALA A 83 -5.63 -8.10 8.43
C ALA A 83 -4.77 -8.53 9.63
N VAL A 84 -4.66 -7.66 10.63
CA VAL A 84 -3.81 -7.90 11.80
C VAL A 84 -4.60 -7.62 13.07
N VAL A 85 -4.46 -8.49 14.06
CA VAL A 85 -4.91 -8.22 15.43
C VAL A 85 -3.74 -7.64 16.21
N PHE A 86 -3.93 -6.49 16.82
CA PHE A 86 -2.92 -5.89 17.68
C PHE A 86 -2.99 -6.42 19.10
N HIS A 87 -1.81 -6.48 19.70
CA HIS A 87 -1.60 -6.91 21.07
C HIS A 87 -0.79 -5.83 21.78
N GLY A 88 -1.14 -5.53 23.02
CA GLY A 88 -0.47 -4.55 23.87
C GLY A 88 -1.42 -3.54 24.53
N PRO A 89 -0.90 -2.76 25.48
CA PRO A 89 -1.71 -1.82 26.26
C PRO A 89 -2.49 -0.84 25.37
N GLY A 90 -3.82 -0.79 25.54
CA GLY A 90 -4.71 0.10 24.80
C GLY A 90 -5.04 -0.32 23.36
N LEU A 91 -4.42 -1.38 22.83
CA LEU A 91 -4.67 -1.90 21.47
C LEU A 91 -5.01 -3.40 21.46
N GLU A 92 -4.99 -4.07 22.61
CA GLU A 92 -5.26 -5.49 22.74
C GLU A 92 -6.59 -5.86 22.08
N GLY A 93 -6.55 -6.87 21.22
CA GLY A 93 -7.73 -7.38 20.52
C GLY A 93 -8.24 -6.48 19.38
N MET A 94 -7.59 -5.35 19.10
CA MET A 94 -7.99 -4.47 18.00
C MET A 94 -7.68 -5.12 16.65
N LEU A 95 -8.70 -5.28 15.81
CA LEU A 95 -8.55 -5.78 14.44
C LEU A 95 -8.34 -4.60 13.49
N VAL A 96 -7.22 -4.58 12.79
CA VAL A 96 -6.94 -3.63 11.71
C VAL A 96 -6.98 -4.35 10.37
N MET A 97 -7.99 -4.03 9.56
CA MET A 97 -8.08 -4.48 8.16
C MET A 97 -7.43 -3.44 7.25
N LYS A 98 -6.39 -3.85 6.52
CA LYS A 98 -5.68 -2.99 5.57
C LYS A 98 -6.29 -3.16 4.19
N LEU A 99 -6.85 -2.08 3.68
CA LEU A 99 -7.50 -1.99 2.39
C LEU A 99 -6.63 -1.21 1.40
N LYS A 100 -6.63 -1.63 0.13
CA LYS A 100 -5.86 -0.98 -0.94
C LYS A 100 -6.68 -0.80 -2.21
N ALA A 101 -6.50 0.36 -2.83
CA ALA A 101 -6.94 0.66 -4.18
C ALA A 101 -5.79 1.40 -4.89
N ASN A 102 -5.17 0.78 -5.90
CA ASN A 102 -3.96 1.28 -6.55
C ASN A 102 -2.84 1.60 -5.53
N ASP A 103 -2.43 2.86 -5.41
CA ASP A 103 -1.41 3.36 -4.50
C ASP A 103 -1.98 3.84 -3.15
N VAL A 104 -3.32 3.93 -3.00
CA VAL A 104 -3.98 4.40 -1.79
C VAL A 104 -4.23 3.24 -0.82
N LYS A 105 -3.88 3.45 0.46
CA LYS A 105 -4.14 2.52 1.56
C LYS A 105 -5.02 3.14 2.64
N ILE A 106 -6.06 2.40 3.04
CA ILE A 106 -6.96 2.75 4.15
C ILE A 106 -6.93 1.61 5.17
N HIS A 107 -6.84 1.95 6.45
CA HIS A 107 -6.91 1.00 7.54
C HIS A 107 -8.27 1.15 8.24
N LEU A 108 -9.04 0.07 8.29
CA LEU A 108 -10.26 -0.01 9.08
C LEU A 108 -9.93 -0.63 10.43
N SER A 109 -10.02 0.16 11.49
CA SER A 109 -9.66 -0.24 12.85
C SER A 109 -10.92 -0.55 13.66
N LEU A 110 -11.13 -1.82 13.96
CA LEU A 110 -12.22 -2.31 14.79
C LEU A 110 -11.71 -2.54 16.21
N THR A 111 -12.20 -1.72 17.13
CA THR A 111 -11.86 -1.82 18.55
C THR A 111 -12.39 -3.13 19.15
N ALA A 112 -11.63 -3.69 20.10
CA ALA A 112 -12.05 -4.88 20.82
C ALA A 112 -13.39 -4.63 21.56
N PRO A 113 -14.29 -5.61 21.64
CA PRO A 113 -15.62 -5.43 22.25
C PRO A 113 -15.59 -4.83 23.66
N GLU A 114 -14.62 -5.24 24.48
CA GLU A 114 -14.41 -4.76 25.84
C GLU A 114 -14.06 -3.27 25.95
N ASN A 115 -13.58 -2.66 24.86
CA ASN A 115 -13.18 -1.25 24.79
C ASN A 115 -14.13 -0.42 23.92
N TRP A 116 -15.30 -0.95 23.55
CA TRP A 116 -16.23 -0.30 22.60
C TRP A 116 -16.70 1.10 23.05
N GLU A 117 -16.90 1.30 24.36
CA GLU A 117 -17.35 2.59 24.91
C GLU A 117 -16.33 3.72 24.76
N GLN A 118 -15.08 3.39 24.43
CA GLN A 118 -14.00 4.36 24.24
C GLN A 118 -14.00 4.95 22.82
N VAL A 119 -14.79 4.40 21.90
CA VAL A 119 -14.88 4.88 20.52
C VAL A 119 -16.26 5.46 20.22
N GLY A 120 -16.26 6.59 19.52
CA GLY A 120 -17.46 7.30 19.11
C GLY A 120 -17.30 7.88 17.71
N PRO A 121 -18.38 8.44 17.13
CA PRO A 121 -18.33 9.07 15.83
C PRO A 121 -17.34 10.23 15.83
N ILE A 122 -16.65 10.41 14.69
CA ILE A 122 -15.86 11.61 14.46
C ILE A 122 -16.84 12.78 14.41
N GLY A 123 -16.75 13.70 15.37
CA GLY A 123 -17.58 14.90 15.38
C GLY A 123 -17.37 15.72 14.10
N ASN A 124 -18.46 16.23 13.51
CA ASN A 124 -18.40 17.04 12.30
C ASN A 124 -17.85 18.45 12.62
N THR A 125 -16.63 18.73 12.15
CA THR A 125 -15.99 20.05 12.25
C THR A 125 -15.96 20.81 10.91
N ASN A 126 -16.69 20.32 9.90
CA ASN A 126 -16.67 20.70 8.48
C ASN A 126 -15.33 20.42 7.74
N HIS A 127 -14.22 20.33 8.47
CA HIS A 127 -12.86 20.23 7.89
C HIS A 127 -12.18 18.87 8.10
N ASN A 128 -12.83 17.95 8.82
CA ASN A 128 -12.30 16.59 9.05
C ASN A 128 -12.74 15.64 7.93
N HIS A 129 -12.10 15.76 6.76
CA HIS A 129 -12.36 14.88 5.62
C HIS A 129 -11.08 14.45 4.91
N PHE A 130 -11.19 13.38 4.13
CA PHE A 130 -10.20 13.02 3.12
C PHE A 130 -10.86 12.92 1.76
N MET A 131 -10.12 13.28 0.72
CA MET A 131 -10.56 13.22 -0.67
C MET A 131 -10.01 11.96 -1.34
N LEU A 132 -10.87 11.21 -2.02
CA LEU A 132 -10.50 10.07 -2.85
C LEU A 132 -10.61 10.46 -4.32
N LYS A 133 -9.53 10.23 -5.07
CA LYS A 133 -9.55 10.30 -6.53
C LYS A 133 -10.24 9.06 -7.08
N VAL A 134 -11.27 9.26 -7.90
CA VAL A 134 -12.05 8.19 -8.53
C VAL A 134 -12.08 8.35 -10.05
N ASN A 135 -12.16 7.24 -10.76
CA ASN A 135 -12.20 7.22 -12.22
C ASN A 135 -13.61 7.42 -12.79
N ASP A 136 -14.65 7.03 -12.05
CA ASP A 136 -16.04 7.16 -12.46
C ASP A 136 -16.92 7.59 -11.28
N ILE A 137 -16.96 8.91 -11.04
CA ILE A 137 -17.75 9.50 -9.96
C ILE A 137 -19.26 9.31 -10.17
N LYS A 138 -19.73 9.19 -11.42
CA LYS A 138 -21.15 8.99 -11.70
C LYS A 138 -21.59 7.62 -11.17
N THR A 139 -20.92 6.55 -11.61
CA THR A 139 -21.28 5.19 -11.18
C THR A 139 -21.14 5.00 -9.67
N ILE A 140 -20.11 5.58 -9.05
CA ILE A 140 -19.93 5.50 -7.58
C ILE A 140 -21.02 6.29 -6.86
N GLY A 141 -21.31 7.52 -7.28
CA GLY A 141 -22.35 8.35 -6.68
C GLY A 141 -23.76 7.74 -6.80
N ASP A 142 -24.07 7.12 -7.95
CA ASP A 142 -25.35 6.40 -8.13
C ASP A 142 -25.49 5.23 -7.14
N LYS A 143 -24.40 4.46 -6.92
CA LYS A 143 -24.37 3.39 -5.91
C LYS A 143 -24.53 3.94 -4.49
N LEU A 144 -23.89 5.07 -4.17
CA LEU A 144 -24.04 5.73 -2.87
C LEU A 144 -25.50 6.16 -2.64
N LYS A 145 -26.13 6.83 -3.61
CA LYS A 145 -27.55 7.21 -3.51
C LYS A 145 -28.47 6.00 -3.37
N ALA A 146 -28.22 4.92 -4.10
CA ALA A 146 -29.00 3.68 -3.99
C ALA A 146 -28.90 3.03 -2.59
N GLU A 147 -27.79 3.24 -1.89
CA GLU A 147 -27.56 2.78 -0.52
C GLU A 147 -28.04 3.78 0.55
N GLY A 148 -28.68 4.87 0.13
CA GLY A 148 -29.26 5.88 1.01
C GLY A 148 -28.28 6.90 1.55
N TYR A 149 -27.09 7.06 0.95
CA TYR A 149 -26.18 8.15 1.30
C TYR A 149 -26.66 9.47 0.70
N GLU A 150 -26.62 10.52 1.52
CA GLU A 150 -26.81 11.90 1.07
C GLU A 150 -25.50 12.44 0.52
N LEU A 151 -25.52 12.86 -0.75
CA LEU A 151 -24.41 13.54 -1.41
C LEU A 151 -24.60 15.06 -1.27
N GLU A 152 -23.53 15.80 -1.04
CA GLU A 152 -23.57 17.26 -0.85
C GLU A 152 -24.20 18.02 -2.02
N ASN A 153 -24.02 17.52 -3.24
CA ASN A 153 -24.50 18.14 -4.47
C ASN A 153 -25.16 17.10 -5.38
N ASP A 154 -26.27 17.48 -6.01
CA ASP A 154 -27.01 16.58 -6.92
C ASP A 154 -26.34 16.41 -8.28
N ASN A 155 -25.55 17.40 -8.70
CA ASN A 155 -24.89 17.43 -10.01
C ASN A 155 -23.45 16.89 -9.97
N TYR A 156 -23.12 16.03 -9.00
CA TYR A 156 -21.77 15.49 -8.77
C TYR A 156 -21.09 14.89 -10.01
N ALA A 157 -21.85 14.30 -10.94
CA ALA A 157 -21.31 13.80 -12.20
C ALA A 157 -20.77 14.93 -13.11
N LYS A 158 -21.46 16.07 -13.14
CA LYS A 158 -21.05 17.26 -13.90
C LYS A 158 -19.95 18.04 -13.16
N ASP A 159 -20.11 18.20 -11.86
CA ASP A 159 -19.19 18.98 -11.02
C ASP A 159 -17.85 18.25 -10.82
N LYS A 160 -17.84 16.93 -11.03
CA LYS A 160 -16.69 16.02 -10.84
C LYS A 160 -16.20 15.97 -9.39
N TYR A 161 -17.01 16.41 -8.43
CA TYR A 161 -16.75 16.23 -7.01
C TYR A 161 -18.06 16.08 -6.22
N THR A 162 -17.95 15.49 -5.04
CA THR A 162 -19.01 15.47 -4.02
C THR A 162 -18.44 15.07 -2.66
N PHE A 163 -19.21 15.29 -1.60
CA PHE A 163 -18.93 14.79 -0.26
C PHE A 163 -20.13 14.04 0.29
N PHE A 164 -19.87 13.11 1.22
CA PHE A 164 -20.90 12.39 1.95
C PHE A 164 -20.37 11.96 3.32
N THR A 165 -21.27 11.66 4.24
CA THR A 165 -20.92 11.13 5.56
C THR A 165 -20.91 9.61 5.54
N GLY A 166 -19.75 9.03 5.87
CA GLY A 166 -19.56 7.59 6.01
C GLY A 166 -20.26 7.01 7.25
N PRO A 167 -20.29 5.67 7.36
CA PRO A 167 -21.04 4.99 8.42
C PRO A 167 -20.49 5.21 9.84
N ASN A 168 -19.26 5.72 9.96
CA ASN A 168 -18.57 5.98 11.23
C ASN A 168 -18.51 7.48 11.56
N GLY A 169 -19.20 8.33 10.78
CA GLY A 169 -19.22 9.78 10.95
C GLY A 169 -18.08 10.51 10.23
N GLU A 170 -17.21 9.78 9.53
CA GLU A 170 -16.17 10.37 8.70
C GLU A 170 -16.78 11.09 7.49
N ILE A 171 -16.27 12.26 7.12
CA ILE A 171 -16.64 12.91 5.87
C ILE A 171 -15.68 12.43 4.78
N ILE A 172 -16.24 11.90 3.70
CA ILE A 172 -15.49 11.36 2.56
C ILE A 172 -15.83 12.20 1.35
N GLY A 173 -14.81 12.77 0.73
CA GLY A 173 -14.97 13.45 -0.54
C GLY A 173 -14.51 12.59 -1.71
N LEU A 174 -15.17 12.74 -2.84
CA LEU A 174 -14.82 12.11 -4.10
C LEU A 174 -14.47 13.18 -5.11
N SER A 175 -13.45 12.94 -5.93
CA SER A 175 -13.11 13.79 -7.07
C SER A 175 -12.70 12.98 -8.28
N ALA A 176 -13.16 13.38 -9.47
CA ALA A 176 -12.80 12.79 -10.75
C ALA A 176 -12.02 13.80 -11.63
N TRP A 177 -11.12 14.55 -11.02
CA TRP A 177 -10.16 15.41 -11.74
C TRP A 177 -8.90 14.62 -12.09
N ASP A 178 -8.38 14.87 -13.29
CA ASP A 178 -7.18 14.25 -13.83
C ASP A 178 -5.90 14.81 -13.21
#